data_AF-A0A4R2HN20-F1
#
_entry.id   AF-A0A4R2HN20-F1
#
_cell.length_a   1.000
_cell.length_b   1.000
_cell.length_c   1.000
_cell.angle_alpha   90.00
_cell.angle_beta   90.00
_cell.angle_gamma   90.00
#
_symmetry.space_group_name_H-M   'P 1'
#
loop_
_entity.id
_entity.type
_entity.pdbx_description
1 polymer ?
#
loop_
_entity_poly.entity_id
_entity_poly.type
_entity_poly.pdbx_seq_one_letter_code
_entity_poly.pdbx_strand_id
1 'polypeptide(L)'
;MLAMEHDNFIPAESSIFSFDPYEINQGSSSYWIYGQDRENYYYFSYEPTAPYIFIPKVNKCQGFDRLNFKTWCDAKHGRGK
;
A
#
# COMPACT_ATOMS: atom_id res chain seq x y z
N MET A 1 -17.40 -19.66 -3.16
CA MET A 1 -16.65 -18.40 -3.29
C MET A 1 -15.56 -18.44 -2.24
N LEU A 2 -14.30 -18.56 -2.65
CA LEU A 2 -13.17 -18.42 -1.74
C LEU A 2 -13.03 -16.93 -1.45
N ALA A 3 -13.47 -16.50 -0.27
CA ALA A 3 -13.04 -15.22 0.25
C ALA A 3 -11.52 -15.34 0.43
N MET A 4 -10.75 -14.69 -0.45
CA MET A 4 -9.39 -14.35 -0.05
C MET A 4 -9.56 -13.41 1.13
N GLU A 5 -9.36 -13.91 2.34
CA GLU A 5 -9.18 -13.08 3.52
C GLU A 5 -7.95 -12.23 3.22
N HIS A 6 -8.21 -11.00 2.75
CA HIS A 6 -7.15 -10.03 2.58
C HIS A 6 -6.82 -9.58 4.00
N ASP A 7 -5.76 -10.16 4.55
CA ASP A 7 -5.31 -9.85 5.90
C ASP A 7 -5.10 -8.34 6.03
N ASN A 8 -5.66 -7.75 7.09
CA ASN A 8 -5.37 -6.37 7.48
C ASN A 8 -3.96 -6.31 8.06
N PHE A 9 -2.97 -6.35 7.18
CA PHE A 9 -1.56 -6.23 7.55
C PHE A 9 -1.09 -4.78 7.47
N ILE A 10 -0.02 -4.49 8.21
CA ILE A 10 0.68 -3.20 8.16
C ILE A 10 1.98 -3.39 7.38
N PRO A 11 2.32 -2.49 6.44
CA PRO A 11 3.60 -2.53 5.74
C PRO A 11 4.80 -2.66 6.69
N ALA A 12 5.81 -3.44 6.31
CA ALA A 12 6.98 -3.72 7.13
C ALA A 12 7.78 -2.46 7.52
N GLU A 13 7.76 -1.45 6.65
CA GLU A 13 8.38 -0.14 6.81
C GLU A 13 7.59 0.80 7.74
N SER A 14 6.37 0.40 8.13
CA SER A 14 5.49 1.18 8.99
C SER A 14 5.11 0.45 10.27
N SER A 15 4.15 1.01 11.01
CA SER A 15 3.65 0.49 12.28
C SER A 15 2.17 0.82 12.49
N ILE A 16 1.52 0.13 13.43
CA ILE A 16 0.10 0.37 13.76
C ILE A 16 -0.18 1.80 14.24
N PHE A 17 0.85 2.51 14.70
CA PHE A 17 0.73 3.87 15.21
C PHE A 17 0.97 4.95 14.14
N SER A 18 1.62 4.59 13.03
CA SER A 18 2.04 5.53 11.99
C SER A 18 1.37 5.31 10.64
N PHE A 19 0.84 4.10 10.42
CA PHE A 19 0.17 3.75 9.18
C PHE A 19 -1.23 4.35 9.14
N ASP A 20 -1.49 5.11 8.09
CA ASP A 20 -2.73 5.85 7.84
C ASP A 20 -3.32 5.43 6.49
N PRO A 21 -4.30 4.50 6.47
CA PRO A 21 -5.01 4.12 5.25
C PRO A 21 -5.98 5.24 4.84
N TYR A 22 -5.93 5.65 3.58
CA TYR A 22 -6.78 6.73 3.04
C TYR A 22 -7.66 6.29 1.87
N GLU A 23 -7.43 5.12 1.30
CA GLU A 23 -8.41 4.44 0.43
C GLU A 23 -8.64 3.04 0.99
N ILE A 24 -9.90 2.67 1.16
CA ILE A 24 -10.32 1.41 1.78
C ILE A 24 -11.33 0.75 0.87
N ASN A 25 -11.18 -0.56 0.65
CA ASN A 25 -12.19 -1.33 -0.05
C ASN A 25 -13.47 -1.41 0.80
N GLN A 26 -14.60 -0.94 0.25
CA GLN A 26 -15.91 -0.95 0.94
C GLN A 26 -16.67 -2.29 0.78
N GLY A 27 -16.00 -3.36 0.34
CA GLY A 27 -16.58 -4.69 0.21
C GLY A 27 -16.75 -5.43 1.54
N SER A 28 -17.13 -6.70 1.45
CA SER A 28 -17.39 -7.57 2.61
C SER A 28 -16.18 -7.78 3.53
N SER A 29 -14.97 -7.58 3.01
CA SER A 29 -13.73 -7.44 3.78
C SER A 29 -13.18 -6.03 3.60
N SER A 30 -13.11 -5.28 4.70
CA SER A 30 -12.44 -3.98 4.72
C SER A 30 -10.94 -4.21 4.81
N TYR A 31 -10.23 -3.81 3.76
CA TYR A 31 -8.78 -3.74 3.70
C TYR A 31 -8.37 -2.42 3.02
N TRP A 32 -7.17 -1.95 3.32
CA TRP A 32 -6.64 -0.74 2.72
C TRP A 32 -6.18 -0.98 1.28
N ILE A 33 -6.48 -0.05 0.38
CA ILE A 33 -6.01 -0.05 -1.01
C ILE A 33 -4.81 0.89 -1.13
N TYR A 34 -4.93 2.09 -0.56
CA TYR A 34 -3.85 3.05 -0.43
C TYR A 34 -3.70 3.51 1.01
N GLY A 35 -2.45 3.63 1.43
CA GLY A 35 -2.10 4.15 2.73
C GLY A 35 -0.80 4.92 2.69
N GLN A 36 -0.47 5.55 3.79
CA GLN A 36 0.76 6.31 3.95
C GLN A 36 1.30 6.17 5.36
N ASP A 37 2.54 6.54 5.54
CA ASP A 37 3.05 6.95 6.84
C ASP A 37 3.82 8.26 6.72
N ARG A 38 4.75 8.55 7.62
CA ARG A 38 5.55 9.77 7.54
C ARG A 38 6.44 9.80 6.30
N GLU A 39 6.98 8.66 5.88
CA GLU A 39 8.07 8.58 4.91
C GLU A 39 7.61 8.06 3.54
N ASN A 40 6.57 7.22 3.49
CA ASN A 40 6.18 6.50 2.27
C ASN A 40 4.68 6.60 1.96
N TYR A 41 4.36 6.40 0.68
CA TYR A 41 3.04 5.98 0.21
C TYR A 41 3.05 4.48 -0.08
N TYR A 42 1.90 3.83 0.11
CA TYR A 42 1.69 2.39 -0.04
C TYR A 42 0.48 2.10 -0.91
N TYR A 43 0.59 1.06 -1.74
CA TYR A 43 -0.49 0.49 -2.54
C TYR A 43 -0.57 -1.02 -2.30
N PHE A 44 -1.76 -1.53 -2.05
CA PHE A 44 -2.02 -2.96 -1.89
C PHE A 44 -1.91 -3.66 -3.25
N SER A 45 -0.98 -4.59 -3.41
CA SER A 45 -0.62 -5.14 -4.74
C SER A 45 -1.49 -6.30 -5.19
N TYR A 46 -2.21 -6.95 -4.27
CA TYR A 46 -2.95 -8.20 -4.49
C TYR A 46 -2.07 -9.43 -4.79
N GLU A 47 -0.74 -9.31 -4.67
CA GLU A 47 0.20 -10.39 -4.93
C GLU A 47 0.67 -11.07 -3.62
N PRO A 48 0.46 -12.38 -3.42
CA PRO A 48 0.79 -13.05 -2.16
C PRO A 48 2.29 -12.95 -1.75
N THR A 49 3.20 -12.92 -2.72
CA THR A 49 4.65 -12.89 -2.48
C THR A 49 5.21 -11.47 -2.32
N ALA A 50 4.42 -10.46 -2.67
CA ALA A 50 4.81 -9.06 -2.66
C ALA A 50 3.59 -8.19 -2.35
N PRO A 51 3.02 -8.28 -1.14
CA PRO A 51 1.63 -7.89 -0.84
C PRO A 51 1.33 -6.40 -0.97
N TYR A 52 2.36 -5.57 -1.07
CA TYR A 52 2.21 -4.15 -1.35
C TYR A 52 3.39 -3.59 -2.13
N ILE A 53 3.16 -2.43 -2.73
CA ILE A 53 4.14 -1.59 -3.38
C ILE A 53 4.27 -0.31 -2.55
N PHE A 54 5.48 0.24 -2.44
CA PHE A 54 5.69 1.50 -1.73
C PHE A 54 6.71 2.40 -2.42
N ILE A 55 6.59 3.71 -2.16
CA ILE A 55 7.50 4.73 -2.65
C ILE A 55 7.70 5.82 -1.59
N PRO A 56 8.90 6.41 -1.45
CA PRO A 56 9.10 7.57 -0.60
C PRO A 56 8.22 8.75 -1.03
N LYS A 57 7.71 9.49 -0.06
CA LYS A 57 6.96 10.73 -0.30
C LYS A 57 7.81 11.79 -1.00
N VAL A 58 9.10 11.84 -0.66
CA VAL A 58 10.09 12.66 -1.36
C VAL A 58 10.63 11.83 -2.53
N ASN A 59 10.07 12.04 -3.71
CA ASN A 59 10.48 11.37 -4.94
C ASN A 59 10.54 12.36 -6.12
N LYS A 60 11.06 11.90 -7.26
CA LYS A 60 11.21 12.71 -8.48
C LYS A 60 10.34 12.20 -9.62
N CYS A 61 9.30 11.43 -9.33
CA CYS A 61 8.44 10.87 -10.36
C CYS A 61 7.63 11.97 -11.03
N GLN A 62 7.83 12.13 -12.34
CA GLN A 62 7.05 13.08 -13.12
C GLN A 62 5.58 12.61 -13.18
N GLY A 63 4.65 13.50 -12.86
CA GLY A 63 3.22 13.17 -12.82
C GLY A 63 2.83 12.25 -11.67
N PHE A 64 3.61 12.26 -10.58
CA PHE A 64 3.30 11.51 -9.36
C PHE A 64 1.86 11.77 -8.88
N ASP A 65 1.11 10.68 -8.67
CA ASP A 65 -0.21 10.68 -8.07
C ASP A 65 -0.28 9.57 -7.00
N ARG A 66 -0.57 9.98 -5.76
CA ARG A 66 -0.67 9.06 -4.61
C ARG A 66 -1.85 8.08 -4.72
N LEU A 67 -2.82 8.34 -5.60
CA LEU A 67 -3.98 7.48 -5.86
C LEU A 67 -3.82 6.62 -7.12
N ASN A 68 -2.66 6.69 -7.78
CA ASN A 68 -2.36 5.91 -8.97
C ASN A 68 -0.93 5.37 -8.91
N PHE A 69 -0.77 4.17 -8.34
CA PHE A 69 0.54 3.53 -8.17
C PHE A 69 1.33 3.36 -9.48
N LYS A 70 0.67 3.36 -10.64
CA LYS A 70 1.35 3.28 -11.95
C LYS A 70 2.20 4.51 -12.26
N THR A 71 1.99 5.61 -11.53
CA THR A 71 2.82 6.82 -11.63
C THR A 71 4.08 6.77 -10.76
N TRP A 72 4.28 5.69 -9.99
CA TRP A 72 5.38 5.56 -9.03
C TRP A 72 6.60 4.92 -9.70
N CYS A 73 7.45 5.76 -10.29
CA CYS A 73 8.58 5.40 -11.15
C CYS A 73 9.63 4.45 -10.54
N ASP A 74 9.97 4.60 -9.25
CA ASP A 74 10.99 3.81 -8.54
C ASP A 74 10.40 3.06 -7.34
N ALA A 75 9.15 2.63 -7.46
CA ALA A 75 8.46 1.95 -6.37
C ALA A 75 9.08 0.58 -6.07
N LYS A 76 9.06 0.18 -4.81
CA LYS A 76 9.60 -1.09 -4.33
C LYS A 76 8.48 -2.01 -3.92
N HIS A 77 8.70 -3.31 -4.10
CA HIS A 77 7.82 -4.34 -3.55
C HIS A 77 8.17 -4.56 -2.08
N GLY A 78 7.15 -4.41 -1.24
CA GLY A 78 7.20 -4.79 0.17
C GLY A 78 7.13 -6.29 0.34
N ARG A 79 7.69 -6.78 1.45
CA ARG A 79 7.53 -8.18 1.87
C ARG A 79 6.55 -8.23 3.04
N GLY A 80 5.65 -9.20 3.02
CA GLY A 80 4.87 -9.54 4.20
C GLY A 80 5.81 -9.94 5.34
N LYS A 81 5.50 -9.50 6.57
CA LYS A 81 6.18 -9.99 7.78
C LYS A 81 5.58 -11.32 8.21
#